data_AF-A0A956KYE6-F1
#
_entry.id   AF-A0A956KYE6-F1
#
_cell.length_a   1.000
_cell.length_b   1.000
_cell.length_c   1.000
_cell.angle_alpha   90.00
_cell.angle_beta   90.00
_cell.angle_gamma   90.00
#
_symmetry.space_group_name_H-M   'P 1'
#
loop_
_entity.id
_entity.type
_entity.pdbx_description
1 polymer ?
#
loop_
_entity_poly.entity_id
_entity_poly.type
_entity_poly.pdbx_seq_one_letter_code
_entity_poly.pdbx_strand_id
1 'polypeptide(L)' 'MSAPDSPGRWADLRELCYPEVEALLDEGRRTVAIIPTGSTEAHGPHLPLSTDTSISEEVA' A
#
# COMPACT_ATOMS: atom_id res chain seq x y z
N MET A 1 23.66 4.76 -19.55
CA MET A 1 22.46 5.21 -18.82
C MET A 1 21.54 4.01 -18.75
N SER A 2 21.56 3.26 -17.64
CA SER A 2 20.77 2.03 -17.52
C SER A 2 19.29 2.36 -17.62
N ALA A 3 18.53 1.50 -18.32
CA ALA A 3 17.08 1.62 -18.42
C ALA A 3 16.44 1.66 -17.02
N PRO A 4 15.31 2.37 -16.82
CA PRO A 4 14.56 2.29 -15.58
C PRO A 4 14.18 0.82 -15.32
N ASP A 5 14.44 0.38 -14.09
CA ASP A 5 14.20 -0.96 -13.59
C ASP A 5 12.78 -1.45 -13.97
N SER A 6 12.68 -2.75 -14.25
CA SER A 6 11.42 -3.49 -14.43
C SER A 6 10.34 -3.00 -13.44
N PRO A 7 9.05 -2.94 -13.83
CA PRO A 7 7.99 -2.47 -12.95
C PRO A 7 8.13 -3.15 -11.58
N GLY A 8 8.17 -2.34 -10.52
CA GLY A 8 8.32 -2.82 -9.16
C GLY A 8 7.33 -3.95 -8.87
N ARG A 9 7.77 -4.98 -8.14
CA ARG A 9 6.87 -6.05 -7.71
C ARG A 9 5.98 -5.49 -6.61
N TRP A 10 4.68 -5.35 -6.88
CA TRP A 10 3.68 -5.00 -5.88
C TRP A 10 3.28 -6.24 -5.09
N ALA A 11 3.07 -6.08 -3.79
CA ALA A 11 2.56 -7.12 -2.93
C ALA A 11 1.62 -6.51 -1.89
N ASP A 12 0.43 -7.08 -1.76
CA ASP A 12 -0.50 -6.71 -0.69
C ASP A 12 -0.14 -7.49 0.57
N LEU A 13 0.28 -6.78 1.62
CA LEU A 13 0.64 -7.39 2.90
C LEU A 13 -0.52 -8.17 3.55
N ARG A 14 -1.78 -7.87 3.20
CA ARG A 14 -2.96 -8.60 3.70
C ARG A 14 -3.04 -10.04 3.18
N GLU A 15 -2.41 -10.30 2.05
CA GLU A 15 -2.42 -11.59 1.36
C GLU A 15 -1.14 -12.41 1.62
N LEU A 16 -0.23 -11.91 2.48
CA LEU A 16 1.04 -12.55 2.77
C LEU A 16 1.13 -13.05 4.21
N CYS A 17 1.86 -14.15 4.39
CA CYS A 17 2.32 -14.66 5.66
C CYS A 17 3.74 -14.17 5.99
N TYR A 18 4.13 -14.22 7.27
CA TYR A 18 5.45 -13.77 7.72
C TYR A 18 6.64 -14.35 6.92
N PRO A 19 6.71 -15.66 6.59
CA PRO A 19 7.83 -16.19 5.82
C PRO A 19 7.90 -15.66 4.38
N GLU A 20 6.76 -15.29 3.80
CA GLU A 20 6.72 -14.70 2.46
C GLU A 20 7.25 -13.27 2.47
N VAL A 21 6.89 -12.48 3.50
CA VAL A 21 7.46 -11.14 3.70
C VAL A 21 8.97 -11.21 3.95
N GLU A 22 9.44 -12.16 4.77
CA GLU A 22 10.87 -12.38 5.01
C GLU A 22 11.62 -12.67 3.70
N ALA A 23 11.11 -13.60 2.88
CA ALA A 23 11.69 -13.91 1.58
C ALA A 23 11.78 -12.68 0.66
N LEU A 24 10.79 -11.79 0.68
CA LEU A 24 10.81 -10.55 -0.11
C LEU A 24 11.87 -9.55 0.36
N LEU A 25 12.12 -9.48 1.67
CA LEU A 25 13.16 -8.62 2.22
C LEU A 25 14.56 -9.18 1.92
N ASP A 26 14.70 -10.51 1.88
CA ASP A 26 15.95 -11.21 1.58
C ASP A 26 16.38 -11.14 0.11
N GLU A 27 15.48 -10.73 -0.82
CA GLU A 27 15.81 -10.51 -2.24
C GLU A 27 16.87 -9.41 -2.46
N GLY A 28 17.22 -8.63 -1.42
CA GLY A 28 18.23 -7.58 -1.49
C GLY A 28 17.82 -6.38 -2.34
N ARG A 29 16.54 -6.30 -2.72
CA ARG A 29 15.95 -5.15 -3.43
C ARG A 29 15.53 -4.08 -2.43
N ARG A 30 15.49 -2.83 -2.89
CA ARG A 30 14.91 -1.71 -2.12
C ARG A 30 13.41 -1.95 -1.95
N THR A 31 12.99 -2.30 -0.75
CA THR A 31 11.57 -2.48 -0.40
C THR A 31 11.01 -1.21 0.23
N VAL A 32 9.81 -0.83 -0.18
CA VAL A 32 9.06 0.33 0.35
C VAL A 32 7.70 -0.16 0.80
N ALA A 33 7.34 0.11 2.05
CA ALA A 33 5.99 -0.10 2.54
C ALA A 33 5.15 1.16 2.29
N ILE A 34 3.96 1.00 1.73
CA ILE A 34 2.95 2.05 1.63
C ILE A 34 1.88 1.72 2.68
N ILE A 35 1.61 2.69 3.55
CA ILE A 35 0.57 2.56 4.59
C ILE A 35 -0.49 3.60 4.24
N PRO A 36 -1.63 3.20 3.65
CA PRO A 36 -2.73 4.14 3.45
C PRO A 36 -3.24 4.64 4.80
N THR A 37 -3.56 5.93 4.86
CA THR A 37 -3.99 6.60 6.09
C THR A 37 -5.11 7.59 5.77
N GLY A 38 -6.10 7.66 6.64
CA GLY A 38 -7.22 8.59 6.53
C GLY A 38 -7.78 8.98 7.89
N SER A 39 -9.01 9.48 7.88
CA SER A 39 -9.74 9.96 9.06
C SER A 39 -11.09 9.23 9.20
N THR A 40 -11.71 9.37 10.37
CA THR A 40 -13.12 9.05 10.60
C THR A 40 -13.84 10.34 10.94
N GLU A 41 -14.36 11.03 9.92
CA GLU A 41 -14.89 12.39 10.06
C GLU A 41 -16.07 12.68 9.13
N ALA A 42 -16.76 13.79 9.37
CA ALA A 42 -17.97 14.13 8.61
C ALA A 42 -17.62 14.75 7.25
N HIS A 43 -18.19 14.20 6.17
CA HIS A 43 -18.08 14.73 4.80
C HIS A 43 -19.44 15.22 4.26
N GLY A 44 -20.26 15.80 5.15
CA GLY A 44 -21.63 16.22 4.85
C GLY A 44 -22.64 15.05 4.83
N PRO A 45 -23.91 15.30 4.47
CA PRO A 45 -25.00 14.33 4.66
C PRO A 45 -25.02 13.18 3.65
N HIS A 46 -24.06 13.11 2.73
CA HIS A 46 -24.12 12.26 1.55
C HIS A 46 -22.93 11.30 1.42
N LEU A 47 -21.86 11.50 2.20
CA LEU A 47 -20.65 10.69 2.14
C LEU A 47 -20.41 9.94 3.47
N PRO A 48 -19.81 8.74 3.42
CA PRO A 48 -19.45 7.98 4.63
C PRO A 48 -18.37 8.68 5.46
N LEU A 49 -18.30 8.33 6.75
CA LEU A 49 -17.27 8.88 7.65
C LEU A 49 -15.85 8.39 7.32
N SER A 50 -15.72 7.32 6.54
CA SER A 50 -14.45 6.70 6.15
C SER A 50 -13.93 7.19 4.81
N THR A 51 -14.46 8.30 4.28
CA THR A 51 -14.17 8.74 2.89
C THR A 51 -12.67 8.87 2.66
N ASP A 52 -11.94 9.52 3.56
CA ASP A 52 -10.49 9.69 3.45
C ASP A 52 -9.74 8.35 3.42
N THR A 53 -10.14 7.40 4.27
CA THR A 53 -9.53 6.06 4.31
C THR A 53 -9.78 5.30 3.01
N SER A 54 -11.03 5.31 2.51
CA SER A 54 -11.37 4.64 1.26
C SER A 54 -10.60 5.22 0.06
N ILE A 55 -10.48 6.55 -0.02
CA ILE A 55 -9.69 7.19 -1.07
C ILE A 55 -8.21 6.80 -0.93
N SER A 56 -7.66 6.82 0.29
CA SER A 56 -6.27 6.47 0.52
C SER A 56 -5.97 5.01 0.19
N GLU A 57 -6.89 4.08 0.48
CA GLU A 57 -6.72 2.65 0.17
C GLU A 57 -6.75 2.37 -1.34
N GLU A 58 -7.58 3.08 -2.11
CA GLU A 58 -7.68 2.88 -3.57
C GLU A 58 -6.52 3.53 -4.36
N VAL A 59 -5.86 4.55 -3.79
CA VAL A 59 -4.72 5.22 -4.43
C VAL A 59 -3.38 4.54 -4.11
N ALA A 60 -3.28 3.86 -2.97
CA ALA A 60 -2.07 3.19 -2.48
C ALA A 60 -1.73 1.92 -3.28
#